data_AF-A0A946JBB9-F1
#
_entry.id   AF-A0A946JBB9-F1
#
_cell.length_a   1.000
_cell.length_b   1.000
_cell.length_c   1.000
_cell.angle_alpha   90.00
_cell.angle_beta   90.00
_cell.angle_gamma   90.00
#
_symmetry.space_group_name_H-M   'P 1'
#
loop_
_entity.id
_entity.type
_entity.pdbx_description
1 polymer ?
#
loop_
_entity_poly.entity_id
_entity_poly.type
_entity_poly.pdbx_seq_one_letter_code
_entity_poly.pdbx_strand_id
1 'polypeptide(L)'
;MSQDDKRHWFELGGSFEYFQKVLRSSGPAASASYTLIASVLIFTLLGWFYDSSHGTSPTWTLIGLGLGFLTGFYHLGKTIWTKKL
;
A
#
# COMPACT_ATOMS: atom_id res chain seq x y z
N MET A 1 22.41 -37.92 13.27
CA MET A 1 21.46 -36.79 13.29
C MET A 1 21.34 -36.31 14.73
N SER A 2 21.85 -35.12 15.07
CA SER A 2 21.89 -34.62 16.47
C SER A 2 20.50 -34.15 16.93
N GLN A 3 20.23 -34.21 18.24
CA GLN A 3 18.95 -33.75 18.80
C GLN A 3 18.73 -32.23 18.66
N ASP A 4 19.81 -31.44 18.54
CA ASP A 4 19.74 -29.99 18.32
C ASP A 4 19.09 -29.59 16.99
N ASP A 5 19.32 -30.38 15.94
CA ASP A 5 18.82 -30.09 14.60
C ASP A 5 17.28 -30.17 14.55
N LYS A 6 16.69 -31.15 15.24
CA LYS A 6 15.23 -31.34 15.30
C LYS A 6 14.50 -30.19 15.98
N ARG A 7 15.11 -29.55 17.00
CA ARG A 7 14.51 -28.39 17.68
C ARG A 7 14.50 -27.17 16.78
N HIS A 8 15.63 -26.90 16.11
CA HIS A 8 15.76 -25.76 15.22
C HIS A 8 14.81 -25.85 14.01
N TRP A 9 14.64 -27.04 13.42
CA TRP A 9 13.63 -27.26 12.36
C TRP A 9 12.19 -27.06 12.85
N PHE A 10 11.88 -27.42 14.10
CA PHE A 10 10.56 -27.21 14.70
C PHE A 10 10.31 -25.72 15.02
N GLU A 11 11.32 -25.00 15.51
CA GLU A 11 11.27 -23.56 15.79
C GLU A 11 11.15 -22.71 14.51
N LEU A 12 11.82 -23.10 13.43
CA LEU A 12 11.69 -22.45 12.12
C LEU A 12 10.29 -22.63 11.53
N GLY A 13 9.72 -23.84 11.63
CA GLY A 13 8.35 -24.13 11.17
C GLY A 13 7.30 -23.27 11.88
N GLY A 14 7.39 -23.19 13.22
CA GLY A 14 6.50 -22.34 14.01
C GLY A 14 6.67 -20.85 13.69
N SER A 15 7.91 -20.37 13.57
CA SER A 15 8.20 -18.97 13.24
C SER A 15 7.63 -18.56 11.88
N PHE A 16 7.62 -19.45 10.89
CA PHE A 16 6.99 -19.23 9.59
C PHE A 16 5.46 -19.11 9.69
N GLU A 17 4.79 -19.94 10.49
CA GLU A 17 3.34 -19.84 10.71
C GLU A 17 2.96 -18.52 11.39
N TYR A 18 3.71 -18.10 12.41
CA TYR A 18 3.49 -16.79 13.06
C TYR A 18 3.72 -15.64 12.08
N PHE A 19 4.77 -15.70 11.27
CA PHE A 19 5.03 -14.73 10.22
C PHE A 19 3.91 -14.67 9.19
N GLN A 20 3.41 -15.83 8.72
CA GLN A 20 2.25 -15.90 7.82
C GLN A 20 0.99 -15.34 8.46
N LYS A 21 0.75 -15.59 9.76
CA LYS A 21 -0.39 -15.04 10.49
C LYS A 21 -0.33 -13.51 10.57
N VAL A 22 0.86 -12.96 10.86
CA VAL A 22 1.12 -11.52 10.85
C VAL A 22 0.93 -10.96 9.43
N LEU A 23 1.54 -11.57 8.42
CA LEU A 23 1.38 -11.18 7.00
C LEU A 23 -0.06 -11.23 6.52
N ARG A 24 -0.84 -12.25 6.91
CA ARG A 24 -2.24 -12.39 6.52
C ARG A 24 -3.12 -11.36 7.22
N SER A 25 -2.77 -10.97 8.44
CA SER A 25 -3.42 -9.89 9.18
C SER A 25 -3.02 -8.51 8.66
N SER A 26 -1.78 -8.34 8.21
CA SER A 26 -1.23 -7.09 7.69
C SER A 26 -1.47 -6.92 6.19
N GLY A 27 -1.77 -7.98 5.46
CA GLY A 27 -2.00 -7.99 4.01
C GLY A 27 -3.04 -6.96 3.56
N PRO A 28 -4.23 -6.89 4.18
CA PRO A 28 -5.24 -5.89 3.84
C PRO A 28 -4.76 -4.45 4.06
N ALA A 29 -4.00 -4.20 5.13
CA ALA A 29 -3.46 -2.87 5.44
C ALA A 29 -2.32 -2.49 4.49
N ALA A 30 -1.42 -3.44 4.17
CA ALA A 30 -0.33 -3.25 3.24
C ALA A 30 -0.86 -2.97 1.82
N SER A 31 -1.81 -3.76 1.31
CA SER A 31 -2.43 -3.51 0.01
C SER A 31 -3.11 -2.15 -0.07
N ALA A 32 -3.69 -1.70 1.04
CA ALA A 32 -4.26 -0.38 1.19
C ALA A 32 -3.18 0.71 1.02
N SER A 33 -2.09 0.63 1.77
CA SER A 33 -1.00 1.60 1.70
C SER A 33 -0.38 1.70 0.29
N TYR A 34 -0.13 0.56 -0.37
CA TYR A 34 0.41 0.56 -1.74
C TYR A 34 -0.55 1.20 -2.75
N THR A 35 -1.86 1.00 -2.57
CA THR A 35 -2.88 1.63 -3.45
C THR A 35 -2.89 3.15 -3.29
N LEU A 36 -2.76 3.65 -2.06
CA LEU A 36 -2.68 5.09 -1.79
C LEU A 36 -1.41 5.69 -2.41
N ILE A 37 -0.27 5.05 -2.17
CA ILE A 37 1.03 5.49 -2.72
C ILE A 37 0.97 5.52 -4.26
N ALA A 38 0.44 4.46 -4.88
CA ALA A 38 0.29 4.39 -6.33
C ALA A 38 -0.64 5.49 -6.86
N SER A 39 -1.77 5.74 -6.19
CA SER A 39 -2.71 6.79 -6.60
C SER A 39 -2.07 8.17 -6.52
N VAL A 40 -1.46 8.51 -5.37
CA VAL A 40 -0.77 9.80 -5.19
C VAL A 40 0.35 9.98 -6.22
N LEU A 41 1.17 8.95 -6.46
CA LEU A 41 2.25 9.00 -7.46
C LEU A 41 1.71 9.26 -8.87
N ILE A 42 0.70 8.49 -9.31
CA ILE A 42 0.13 8.61 -10.65
C ILE A 42 -0.46 10.01 -10.85
N PHE A 43 -1.27 10.49 -9.91
CA PHE A 43 -1.90 11.80 -10.01
C PHE A 43 -0.89 12.96 -9.91
N THR A 44 0.16 12.82 -9.11
CA THR A 44 1.24 13.80 -9.01
C THR A 44 2.02 13.88 -10.31
N LEU A 45 2.38 12.73 -10.90
CA LEU A 45 3.10 12.66 -12.19
C LEU A 45 2.25 13.23 -13.34
N LEU A 46 0.97 12.89 -13.40
CA LEU A 46 0.02 13.45 -14.37
C LEU A 46 -0.12 14.97 -14.23
N GLY A 47 -0.26 15.46 -12.99
CA GLY A 47 -0.33 16.88 -12.71
C GLY A 47 0.94 17.62 -13.14
N TRP A 48 2.11 17.07 -12.81
CA TRP A 48 3.40 17.63 -13.20
C TRP A 48 3.60 17.66 -14.72
N PHE A 49 3.22 16.58 -15.41
CA PHE A 49 3.30 16.51 -16.88
C PHE A 49 2.44 17.59 -17.54
N TYR A 50 1.23 17.80 -17.05
CA TYR A 50 0.31 18.82 -17.58
C TYR A 50 0.78 20.25 -17.27
N ASP A 51 1.36 20.47 -16.10
CA ASP A 51 1.90 21.76 -15.66
C ASP A 51 3.16 22.15 -16.45
N SER A 52 4.06 21.18 -16.67
CA SER A 52 5.28 21.36 -17.47
C SER A 52 4.99 21.70 -18.94
N SER A 53 3.82 21.32 -19.46
CA SER A 53 3.39 21.61 -20.83
C SER A 53 2.88 23.06 -21.01
N HIS A 54 2.37 23.69 -19.96
CA HIS A 54 1.65 24.96 -20.09
C HIS A 54 2.42 26.17 -19.52
N GLY A 55 3.55 25.96 -18.83
CA GLY A 55 4.33 27.05 -18.22
C GLY A 55 3.55 27.81 -17.14
N THR A 56 2.42 27.27 -16.70
CA THR A 56 1.57 27.80 -15.64
C THR A 56 2.15 27.42 -14.29
N SER A 57 2.07 28.31 -13.29
CA SER A 57 2.35 28.00 -11.88
C SER A 57 1.76 26.64 -11.48
N PRO A 58 2.38 25.89 -10.52
CA PRO A 58 2.15 24.47 -10.17
C PRO A 58 0.76 24.13 -9.60
N THR A 59 -0.28 24.71 -10.20
CA THR A 59 -1.66 24.75 -9.75
C THR A 59 -2.35 23.46 -10.16
N TRP A 60 -2.06 22.96 -11.37
CA TRP A 60 -2.54 21.67 -11.84
C TRP A 60 -1.92 20.51 -11.08
N THR A 61 -0.64 20.63 -10.70
CA THR A 61 0.02 19.67 -9.82
C THR A 61 -0.61 19.64 -8.43
N LEU A 62 -0.93 20.81 -7.86
CA LEU A 62 -1.63 20.92 -6.57
C LEU A 62 -3.04 20.31 -6.59
N ILE A 63 -3.82 20.57 -7.65
CA ILE A 63 -5.16 20.00 -7.82
C ILE A 63 -5.05 18.48 -8.04
N GLY A 64 -4.12 18.02 -8.86
CA GLY A 64 -3.84 16.60 -9.09
C GLY A 64 -3.45 15.89 -7.80
N LEU A 65 -2.58 16.48 -6.98
CA LEU A 65 -2.20 15.95 -5.67
C LEU A 65 -3.43 15.83 -4.75
N GLY A 66 -4.26 16.88 -4.68
CA GLY A 66 -5.49 16.86 -3.89
C GLY A 66 -6.45 15.76 -4.33
N LEU A 67 -6.71 15.66 -5.63
CA LEU A 67 -7.57 14.62 -6.21
C LEU A 67 -6.99 13.20 -6.03
N GLY A 68 -5.68 13.05 -6.10
CA GLY A 68 -4.98 11.79 -5.84
C GLY A 68 -5.10 11.36 -4.37
N PHE A 69 -5.01 12.31 -3.43
CA PHE A 69 -5.30 12.05 -2.03
C PHE A 69 -6.77 11.64 -1.82
N LEU A 70 -7.72 12.42 -2.33
CA LEU A 70 -9.16 12.12 -2.24
C LEU A 70 -9.51 10.75 -2.84
N THR A 71 -9.01 10.45 -4.03
CA THR A 71 -9.25 9.18 -4.73
C THR A 71 -8.59 8.01 -4.02
N GLY A 72 -7.34 8.16 -3.58
CA GLY A 72 -6.62 7.14 -2.85
C GLY A 72 -7.30 6.80 -1.51
N PHE A 73 -7.71 7.81 -0.75
CA PHE A 73 -8.49 7.63 0.48
C PHE A 73 -9.89 7.06 0.23
N TYR A 74 -10.55 7.45 -0.86
CA TYR A 74 -11.83 6.88 -1.24
C TYR A 74 -11.72 5.38 -1.55
N HIS A 75 -10.69 4.98 -2.30
CA HIS A 75 -10.44 3.58 -2.62
C HIS A 75 -10.07 2.76 -1.38
N LEU A 76 -9.30 3.34 -0.47
CA LEU A 76 -9.00 2.78 0.86
C LEU A 76 -10.26 2.54 1.69
N GLY A 77 -11.05 3.59 1.89
CA GLY A 77 -12.28 3.54 2.68
C GLY A 77 -13.25 2.51 2.13
N LYS A 78 -13.45 2.50 0.80
CA LYS A 78 -14.27 1.51 0.12
C LYS A 78 -13.74 0.08 0.33
N THR A 79 -12.44 -0.16 0.18
CA THR A 79 -11.86 -1.50 0.33
C THR A 79 -11.99 -2.04 1.76
N ILE A 80 -11.81 -1.17 2.76
CA ILE A 80 -11.96 -1.53 4.17
C ILE A 80 -13.44 -1.76 4.53
N TRP A 81 -14.36 -0.91 4.05
CA TRP A 81 -15.80 -1.06 4.32
C TRP A 81 -16.46 -2.21 3.54
N THR A 82 -16.03 -2.48 2.32
CA THR A 82 -16.59 -3.58 1.50
C THR A 82 -16.23 -4.96 2.05
N LYS A 83 -15.14 -5.11 2.83
CA LYS A 83 -14.84 -6.38 3.50
C LYS A 83 -15.73 -6.69 4.72
N LYS A 84 -16.66 -5.80 5.09
CA LYS A 84 -17.52 -5.96 6.27
C LYS A 84 -19.02 -6.12 5.95
N LEU A 85 -19.38 -6.26 4.68
CA LEU A 85 -20.73 -6.61 4.20
C LEU A 85 -20.70 -7.99 3.53
#